data_AF-A0A9P3KCM8-F1
#
_entry.id   AF-A0A9P3KCM8-F1
#
_cell.length_a   1.000
_cell.length_b   1.000
_cell.length_c   1.000
_cell.angle_alpha   90.00
_cell.angle_beta   90.00
_cell.angle_gamma   90.00
#
_symmetry.space_group_name_H-M   'P 1'
#
loop_
_entity.id
_entity.type
_entity.pdbx_description
1 polymer ?
#
loop_
_entity_poly.entity_id
_entity_poly.type
_entity_poly.pdbx_seq_one_letter_code
_entity_poly.pdbx_strand_id
1 'polypeptide(L)'
;MLAGAMPSRLPAGTGGGSGVNAQAIAPSQERVLAECERQWGTTLEGWRREDECAEAHGLTCDRDGMITSLRVALQHGGSLGSIPVTIGNLTQLTYLSLTSNGLTGAIPPVLGSLTLLDTLDLSHNNLSGRIPASLQHLDRLRTL
;
A
#
# COMPACT_ATOMS: atom_id res chain seq x y z
N MET A 1 17.96 -17.08 7.75
CA MET A 1 17.06 -17.43 8.86
C MET A 1 17.29 -16.43 9.98
N LEU A 2 16.53 -15.34 10.05
CA LEU A 2 16.26 -14.64 11.29
C LEU A 2 14.85 -14.09 11.19
N ALA A 3 13.92 -14.82 11.81
CA ALA A 3 12.59 -14.34 12.11
C ALA A 3 12.74 -13.27 13.19
N GLY A 4 12.49 -12.01 12.84
CA GLY A 4 12.27 -10.96 13.83
C GLY A 4 10.92 -11.21 14.50
N ALA A 5 10.97 -11.72 15.72
CA ALA A 5 9.78 -11.88 16.56
C ALA A 5 9.15 -10.51 16.81
N MET A 6 7.88 -10.36 16.47
CA MET A 6 7.07 -9.20 16.83
C MET A 6 6.89 -9.16 18.36
N PRO A 7 7.27 -8.07 19.06
CA PRO A 7 6.95 -7.95 20.47
C PRO A 7 5.44 -7.75 20.63
N SER A 8 4.81 -8.66 21.38
CA SER A 8 3.45 -8.53 21.89
C SER A 8 3.37 -7.53 23.05
N ARG A 9 2.28 -6.72 23.11
CA ARG A 9 1.67 -5.93 24.24
C ARG A 9 1.49 -4.45 23.88
N LEU A 10 0.41 -3.70 24.20
CA LEU A 10 -0.76 -3.76 25.11
C LEU A 10 -1.89 -2.86 24.49
N PRO A 11 -3.17 -2.96 24.87
CA PRO A 11 -4.22 -2.14 24.26
C PRO A 11 -4.26 -0.69 24.80
N ALA A 12 -4.46 0.24 23.86
CA ALA A 12 -5.08 1.56 23.92
C ALA A 12 -4.78 2.49 25.13
N GLY A 13 -4.06 3.58 24.84
CA GLY A 13 -4.19 4.84 25.56
C GLY A 13 -4.93 5.86 24.70
N THR A 14 -6.23 6.06 24.95
CA THR A 14 -6.97 7.23 24.46
C THR A 14 -6.41 8.49 25.12
N GLY A 15 -6.01 9.50 24.33
CA GLY A 15 -5.66 10.79 24.90
C GLY A 15 -5.14 11.84 23.91
N GLY A 16 -6.03 12.76 23.51
CA GLY A 16 -5.69 14.18 23.51
C GLY A 16 -5.27 14.85 22.20
N GLY A 17 -6.24 15.14 21.34
CA GLY A 17 -6.43 16.43 20.66
C GLY A 17 -5.29 17.04 19.81
N SER A 18 -5.44 16.99 18.49
CA SER A 18 -5.31 18.18 17.62
C SER A 18 -5.80 17.87 16.19
N GLY A 19 -6.99 18.37 15.83
CA GLY A 19 -7.26 18.95 14.52
C GLY A 19 -7.05 18.17 13.21
N VAL A 20 -6.87 16.85 13.21
CA VAL A 20 -6.87 16.06 11.97
C VAL A 20 -7.87 14.91 12.08
N ASN A 21 -8.72 14.76 11.05
CA ASN A 21 -9.60 13.60 10.87
C ASN A 21 -8.72 12.37 10.58
N ALA A 22 -8.08 11.86 11.61
CA ALA A 22 -7.27 10.67 11.49
C ALA A 22 -8.21 9.48 11.74
N GLN A 23 -8.52 8.77 10.64
CA GLN A 23 -9.46 7.66 10.63
C GLN A 23 -8.66 6.36 10.73
N ALA A 24 -9.05 5.44 11.61
CA ALA A 24 -8.43 4.11 11.66
C ALA A 24 -8.67 3.34 10.35
N ILE A 25 -7.69 2.54 9.93
CA ILE A 25 -7.83 1.67 8.76
C ILE A 25 -8.88 0.60 9.05
N ALA A 26 -9.69 0.25 8.06
CA ALA A 26 -10.65 -0.83 8.17
C ALA A 26 -9.95 -2.16 8.52
N PRO A 27 -10.41 -2.93 9.53
CA PRO A 27 -9.75 -4.17 9.96
C PRO A 27 -9.56 -5.21 8.85
N SER A 28 -10.42 -5.19 7.83
CA SER A 28 -10.31 -6.03 6.64
C SER A 28 -9.07 -5.73 5.78
N GLN A 29 -8.59 -4.48 5.78
CA GLN A 29 -7.46 -4.04 4.96
C GLN A 29 -6.13 -4.01 5.74
N GLU A 30 -6.16 -3.98 7.08
CA GLU A 30 -4.94 -4.14 7.90
C GLU A 30 -4.17 -5.42 7.55
N ARG A 31 -4.88 -6.51 7.26
CA ARG A 31 -4.27 -7.78 6.85
C ARG A 31 -3.56 -7.68 5.50
N VAL A 32 -4.05 -6.83 4.60
CA VAL A 32 -3.43 -6.59 3.29
C VAL A 32 -2.11 -5.84 3.49
N LEU A 33 -2.11 -4.79 4.31
CA LEU A 33 -0.90 -4.03 4.62
C LEU A 33 0.13 -4.89 5.34
N ALA A 34 -0.29 -5.65 6.36
CA ALA A 34 0.61 -6.56 7.09
C ALA A 34 1.27 -7.60 6.17
N GLU A 35 0.57 -8.08 5.15
CA GLU A 35 1.14 -9.01 4.17
C GLU A 35 2.11 -8.30 3.21
N CYS A 36 1.80 -7.06 2.80
CA CYS A 36 2.71 -6.26 2.00
C CYS A 36 4.02 -6.00 2.76
N GLU A 37 3.94 -5.60 4.03
CA GLU A 37 5.10 -5.42 4.90
C GLU A 37 5.92 -6.69 5.06
N ARG A 38 5.24 -7.83 5.26
CA ARG A 38 5.88 -9.14 5.37
C ARG A 38 6.65 -9.51 4.10
N GLN A 39 6.07 -9.24 2.93
CA GLN A 39 6.69 -9.55 1.65
C GLN A 39 7.85 -8.61 1.33
N TRP A 40 7.67 -7.32 1.58
CA TRP A 40 8.66 -6.30 1.29
C TRP A 40 9.78 -6.20 2.32
N GLY A 41 9.59 -6.78 3.50
CA GLY A 41 10.57 -6.74 4.58
C GLY A 41 10.85 -5.31 5.04
N THR A 42 9.91 -4.39 4.83
CA THR A 42 10.01 -2.98 5.20
C THR A 42 8.71 -2.51 5.82
N THR A 43 8.81 -1.45 6.60
CA THR A 43 7.65 -0.75 7.17
C THR A 43 7.17 0.28 6.15
N LEU A 44 5.86 0.37 5.94
CA LEU A 44 5.25 1.36 5.04
C LEU A 44 5.42 2.78 5.60
N GLU A 45 6.59 3.40 5.38
CA GLU A 45 6.93 4.74 5.89
C GLU A 45 6.68 4.94 7.39
N GLY A 46 6.91 3.90 8.19
CA GLY A 46 6.73 3.95 9.64
C GLY A 46 5.31 3.66 10.12
N TRP A 47 4.37 3.33 9.23
CA TRP A 47 3.04 2.85 9.60
C TRP A 47 3.12 1.64 10.53
N ARG A 48 2.33 1.65 11.59
CA ARG A 48 2.11 0.57 12.53
C ARG A 48 0.64 0.17 12.46
N ARG A 49 0.33 -1.07 12.84
CA ARG A 49 -1.04 -1.64 12.84
C ARG A 49 -2.07 -0.83 13.65
N GLU A 50 -1.65 0.18 14.39
CA GLU A 50 -2.45 1.03 15.26
C GLU A 50 -2.45 2.50 14.81
N ASP A 51 -1.76 2.82 13.71
CA ASP A 51 -1.68 4.18 13.17
C ASP A 51 -2.89 4.46 12.26
N GLU A 52 -3.45 5.65 12.42
CA GLU A 52 -4.52 6.18 11.59
C GLU A 52 -4.03 6.44 10.16
N CYS A 53 -4.95 6.51 9.20
CA CYS A 53 -4.60 6.88 7.83
C CYS A 53 -4.04 8.30 7.83
N ALA A 54 -2.76 8.43 7.50
CA ALA A 54 -2.08 9.70 7.41
C ALA A 54 -1.30 9.80 6.09
N GLU A 55 -1.53 10.89 5.37
CA GLU A 55 -0.81 11.21 4.14
C GLU A 55 0.71 11.27 4.38
N ALA A 56 1.13 11.61 5.61
CA ALA A 56 2.52 11.60 6.05
C ALA A 56 3.18 10.20 6.00
N HIS A 57 2.39 9.12 6.03
CA HIS A 57 2.84 7.73 5.87
C HIS A 57 2.48 7.17 4.48
N GLY A 58 2.11 8.05 3.54
CA GLY A 58 1.69 7.64 2.20
C GLY A 58 0.34 6.93 2.14
N LEU A 59 -0.47 6.99 3.20
CA LEU A 59 -1.76 6.30 3.30
C LEU A 59 -2.90 7.30 3.50
N THR A 60 -3.88 7.28 2.60
CA THR A 60 -5.14 7.99 2.83
C THR A 60 -6.31 7.03 2.78
N CYS A 61 -7.36 7.34 3.54
CA CYS A 61 -8.58 6.53 3.57
C CYS A 61 -9.83 7.37 3.37
N ASP A 62 -10.93 6.71 3.00
CA ASP A 62 -12.26 7.30 3.01
C ASP A 62 -12.86 7.37 4.42
N ARG A 63 -14.13 7.80 4.51
CA ARG A 63 -14.84 7.97 5.80
C ARG A 63 -15.08 6.65 6.54
N ASP A 64 -15.03 5.53 5.83
CA ASP A 64 -15.20 4.19 6.40
C ASP A 64 -13.85 3.55 6.78
N GLY A 65 -12.74 4.28 6.62
CA GLY A 65 -11.39 3.79 6.89
C GLY A 65 -10.84 2.91 5.77
N MET A 66 -11.47 2.90 4.59
CA MET A 66 -10.98 2.13 3.46
C MET A 66 -9.87 2.89 2.73
N ILE A 67 -8.75 2.23 2.45
CA ILE A 67 -7.57 2.81 1.79
C ILE A 67 -7.93 3.27 0.38
N THR A 68 -7.75 4.57 0.14
CA THR A 68 -7.99 5.25 -1.13
C THR A 68 -6.70 5.67 -1.83
N SER A 69 -5.63 5.91 -1.08
CA SER A 69 -4.31 6.18 -1.65
C SER A 69 -3.24 5.38 -0.92
N LEU A 70 -2.35 4.78 -1.69
CA LEU A 70 -1.17 4.07 -1.20
C LEU A 70 0.06 4.56 -1.97
N ARG A 71 0.96 5.23 -1.26
CA ARG A 71 2.30 5.57 -1.71
C ARG A 71 3.29 4.79 -0.86
N VAL A 72 4.23 4.13 -1.52
CA VAL A 72 5.33 3.45 -0.85
C VAL A 72 6.62 4.01 -1.42
N ALA A 73 7.53 4.46 -0.57
CA ALA A 73 8.86 4.90 -0.96
C ALA A 73 9.91 4.34 0.00
N LEU A 74 10.94 3.70 -0.56
CA LEU A 74 12.09 3.23 0.21
C LEU A 74 13.05 4.39 0.48
N GLN A 75 13.30 4.68 1.77
CA GLN A 75 14.21 5.76 2.14
C GLN A 75 15.71 5.40 2.06
N HIS A 76 16.07 4.11 1.96
CA HIS A 76 17.46 3.63 2.17
C HIS A 76 18.02 2.71 1.08
N GLY A 77 17.70 2.94 -0.20
CA GLY A 77 18.35 2.22 -1.32
C GLY A 77 18.09 0.71 -1.38
N GLY A 78 17.01 0.24 -0.75
CA GLY A 78 16.56 -1.15 -0.82
C GLY A 78 15.79 -1.46 -2.11
N SER A 79 15.34 -2.71 -2.25
CA SER A 79 14.41 -3.14 -3.30
C SER A 79 13.23 -3.88 -2.66
N LEU A 80 12.01 -3.53 -3.06
CA LEU A 80 10.78 -4.19 -2.62
C LEU A 80 10.57 -5.59 -3.28
N GLY A 81 11.50 -6.07 -4.11
CA GLY A 81 11.33 -7.35 -4.79
C GLY A 81 10.18 -7.27 -5.80
N SER A 82 9.07 -8.01 -5.60
CA SER A 82 7.91 -8.01 -6.50
C SER A 82 6.67 -7.37 -5.86
N ILE A 83 5.73 -6.92 -6.71
CA ILE A 83 4.46 -6.35 -6.26
C ILE A 83 3.59 -7.48 -5.67
N PRO A 84 3.13 -7.38 -4.40
CA PRO A 84 2.27 -8.38 -3.78
C PRO A 84 0.91 -8.44 -4.46
N VAL A 85 0.40 -9.65 -4.69
CA VAL A 85 -0.93 -9.86 -5.26
C VAL A 85 -2.05 -9.35 -4.35
N THR A 86 -1.79 -9.23 -3.05
CA THR A 86 -2.75 -8.76 -2.06
C THR A 86 -3.14 -7.30 -2.24
N ILE A 87 -2.33 -6.48 -2.93
CA ILE A 87 -2.69 -5.09 -3.27
C ILE A 87 -4.01 -5.02 -4.06
N GLY A 88 -4.33 -6.05 -4.83
CA GLY A 88 -5.60 -6.13 -5.57
C GLY A 88 -6.86 -6.18 -4.69
N ASN A 89 -6.71 -6.40 -3.37
CA ASN A 89 -7.81 -6.38 -2.41
C ASN A 89 -8.15 -4.97 -1.90
N LEU A 90 -7.34 -3.96 -2.23
CA LEU A 90 -7.61 -2.57 -1.90
C LEU A 90 -8.56 -1.96 -2.94
N THR A 91 -9.79 -2.47 -3.04
CA THR A 91 -10.70 -2.15 -4.15
C THR A 91 -11.16 -0.68 -4.20
N GLN A 92 -11.00 0.06 -3.10
CA GLN A 92 -11.31 1.50 -2.99
C GLN A 92 -10.16 2.41 -3.44
N LEU A 93 -9.06 1.83 -3.89
CA LEU A 93 -7.82 2.56 -4.18
C LEU A 93 -7.94 3.34 -5.49
N THR A 94 -7.68 4.64 -5.38
CA THR A 94 -7.74 5.64 -6.44
C THR A 94 -6.34 6.10 -6.87
N TYR A 95 -5.37 6.03 -5.96
CA TYR A 95 -3.98 6.41 -6.21
C TYR A 95 -3.01 5.34 -5.69
N LEU A 96 -2.25 4.71 -6.60
CA LEU A 96 -1.17 3.80 -6.26
C LEU A 96 0.15 4.35 -6.79
N SER A 97 1.12 4.60 -5.92
CA SER A 97 2.47 4.99 -6.33
C SER A 97 3.50 4.09 -5.64
N LEU A 98 4.22 3.33 -6.46
CA LEU A 98 5.34 2.49 -6.06
C LEU A 98 6.62 2.92 -6.78
N THR A 99 6.72 4.20 -7.14
CA THR A 99 7.87 4.73 -7.90
C THR A 99 9.19 4.55 -7.15
N SER A 100 10.28 4.33 -7.89
CA SER A 100 11.65 4.32 -7.36
C SER A 100 11.90 3.31 -6.23
N ASN A 101 11.24 2.15 -6.26
CA ASN A 101 11.35 1.13 -5.22
C ASN A 101 12.16 -0.10 -5.63
N GLY A 102 12.85 -0.05 -6.78
CA GLY A 102 13.62 -1.16 -7.30
C GLY A 102 12.79 -2.43 -7.48
N LEU A 103 11.49 -2.31 -7.75
CA LEU A 103 10.61 -3.46 -7.99
C LEU A 103 11.07 -4.24 -9.22
N THR A 104 10.88 -5.55 -9.19
CA THR A 104 11.30 -6.53 -10.20
C THR A 104 10.17 -7.51 -10.49
N GLY A 105 10.34 -8.33 -11.54
CA GLY A 105 9.31 -9.28 -11.98
C GLY A 105 8.16 -8.59 -12.74
N ALA A 106 7.06 -9.31 -12.92
CA ALA A 106 5.92 -8.86 -13.70
C ALA A 106 4.91 -8.05 -12.88
N ILE A 107 4.19 -7.16 -13.57
CA ILE A 107 3.02 -6.48 -13.00
C ILE A 107 1.94 -7.53 -12.74
N PRO A 108 1.43 -7.68 -11.51
CA PRO A 108 0.37 -8.63 -11.20
C PRO A 108 -0.93 -8.31 -11.96
N PRO A 109 -1.57 -9.27 -12.64
CA PRO A 109 -2.85 -9.04 -13.31
C PRO A 109 -3.97 -8.59 -12.37
N VAL A 110 -3.85 -8.90 -11.08
CA VAL A 110 -4.79 -8.48 -10.04
C VAL A 110 -4.87 -6.97 -9.89
N LEU A 111 -3.87 -6.18 -10.33
CA LEU A 111 -4.02 -4.73 -10.34
C LEU A 111 -5.18 -4.26 -11.22
N GLY A 112 -5.61 -5.07 -12.19
CA GLY A 112 -6.81 -4.80 -12.98
C GLY A 112 -8.14 -4.92 -12.22
N SER A 113 -8.16 -5.41 -10.96
CA SER A 113 -9.37 -5.38 -10.11
C SER A 113 -9.60 -4.01 -9.46
N LEU A 114 -8.60 -3.11 -9.49
CA LEU A 114 -8.65 -1.78 -8.87
C LEU A 114 -9.40 -0.79 -9.78
N THR A 115 -10.65 -1.09 -10.13
CA THR A 115 -11.44 -0.34 -11.13
C THR A 115 -11.66 1.15 -10.80
N LEU A 116 -11.40 1.56 -9.56
CA LEU A 116 -11.46 2.95 -9.11
C LEU A 116 -10.14 3.72 -9.25
N LEU A 117 -9.08 3.07 -9.74
CA LEU A 117 -7.74 3.64 -9.85
C LEU A 117 -7.70 4.75 -10.90
N ASP A 118 -7.39 5.97 -10.46
CA ASP A 118 -7.18 7.14 -11.30
C ASP A 118 -5.69 7.30 -11.67
N THR A 119 -4.79 6.90 -10.76
CA THR A 119 -3.34 7.00 -10.95
C THR A 119 -2.62 5.72 -10.54
N LEU A 120 -1.82 5.17 -11.45
CA LEU A 120 -0.91 4.05 -11.23
C LEU A 120 0.51 4.46 -11.59
N ASP A 121 1.35 4.75 -10.61
CA ASP A 121 2.74 5.10 -10.85
C ASP A 121 3.68 3.95 -10.45
N LEU A 122 4.21 3.26 -11.46
CA LEU A 122 5.22 2.21 -11.32
C LEU A 122 6.58 2.62 -11.90
N SER A 123 6.78 3.92 -12.15
CA SER A 123 7.98 4.46 -12.77
C SER A 123 9.25 4.21 -11.94
N HIS A 124 10.42 4.32 -12.58
CA HIS A 124 11.72 4.15 -11.90
C HIS A 124 11.88 2.82 -11.14
N ASN A 125 11.29 1.74 -11.67
CA ASN A 125 11.48 0.37 -11.21
C ASN A 125 12.16 -0.50 -12.27
N ASN A 126 12.56 -1.71 -11.89
CA ASN A 126 13.15 -2.72 -12.77
C ASN A 126 12.14 -3.84 -13.12
N LEU A 127 10.88 -3.44 -13.34
CA LEU A 127 9.80 -4.34 -13.72
C LEU A 127 10.07 -4.94 -15.11
N SER A 128 9.62 -6.17 -15.31
CA SER A 128 9.88 -6.97 -16.52
C SER A 128 8.63 -7.78 -16.90
N GLY A 129 8.65 -8.45 -18.05
CA GLY A 129 7.49 -9.21 -18.52
C GLY A 129 6.48 -8.36 -19.28
N ARG A 130 5.27 -8.90 -19.49
CA ARG A 130 4.22 -8.25 -20.28
C ARG A 130 3.32 -7.39 -19.41
N ILE A 131 2.83 -6.29 -19.97
CA ILE A 131 1.75 -5.50 -19.38
C ILE A 131 0.49 -6.39 -19.34
N PRO A 132 -0.13 -6.63 -18.17
CA PRO A 132 -1.32 -7.46 -18.07
C PRO A 132 -2.49 -6.84 -18.84
N ALA A 133 -3.16 -7.64 -19.66
CA ALA A 133 -4.37 -7.21 -20.36
C ALA A 133 -5.48 -6.77 -19.40
N SER A 134 -5.48 -7.25 -18.15
CA SER A 134 -6.43 -6.84 -17.12
C SER A 134 -6.34 -5.35 -16.75
N LEU A 135 -5.23 -4.67 -17.01
CA LEU A 135 -5.14 -3.21 -16.83
C LEU A 135 -6.09 -2.46 -17.76
N GLN A 136 -6.58 -3.09 -18.84
CA GLN A 136 -7.61 -2.50 -19.70
C GLN A 136 -8.95 -2.28 -18.99
N HIS A 137 -9.19 -2.95 -17.84
CA HIS A 137 -10.42 -2.78 -17.04
C HIS A 137 -10.34 -1.59 -16.08
N LEU A 138 -9.23 -0.85 -16.07
CA LEU A 138 -9.07 0.36 -15.27
C LEU A 138 -9.70 1.54 -16.00
N ASP A 139 -11.04 1.53 -16.10
CA ASP A 139 -11.82 2.52 -16.87
C ASP A 139 -11.64 3.96 -16.38
N ARG A 140 -11.16 4.13 -15.14
CA ARG A 140 -10.90 5.43 -14.51
C ARG A 140 -9.47 5.93 -14.62
N LEU A 141 -8.54 5.09 -15.11
CA LEU A 141 -7.13 5.42 -15.12
C LEU A 141 -6.83 6.61 -16.03
N ARG A 142 -6.20 7.64 -15.47
CA ARG A 142 -5.80 8.86 -16.19
C ARG A 142 -4.29 9.00 -16.30
N THR A 143 -3.58 8.46 -15.32
CA THR A 143 -2.12 8.56 -15.21
C THR A 143 -1.52 7.18 -14.99
N LEU A 144 -0.57 6.79 -15.84
CA LEU A 144 0.14 5.50 -15.84
C LEU A 144 1.64 5.72 -16.06
#